data_AF-A0A0D2EBS0-F1
#
_entry.id   AF-A0A0D2EBS0-F1
#
_cell.length_a   1.000
_cell.length_b   1.000
_cell.length_c   1.000
_cell.angle_alpha   90.00
_cell.angle_beta   90.00
_cell.angle_gamma   90.00
#
_symmetry.space_group_name_H-M   'P 1'
#
loop_
_entity.id
_entity.type
_entity.pdbx_description
1 polymer ?
#
loop_
_entity_poly.entity_id
_entity_poly.type
_entity_poly.pdbx_seq_one_letter_code
_entity_poly.pdbx_strand_id
1 'polypeptide(L)'
;MGILSYTNVIPKDLMALFTRTESLKILRQLEMGSRYFDIRPLISGGVYWTGHYSEKLGARELMLLKHRFVVTEPEADNLSLLHLSRFIGSGTAAVLIVVEAPSHITLGNYGDKGFYLPSQLNVYNEHSNTNDCVGMVQDQVQKMQKFMRTSDKRLFLISWTLTQQPPEFTHEDFLPPNTLKGFDKLNDWQQRNKTIRQLAYSANKALWKDLLPNTSHVAFPNIMYIDFMESRNFVALAMAINDKLLGDTV
;
A
#
# COMPACT_ATOMS: atom_id res chain seq x y z
N MET A 1 1.62 -16.61 1.08
CA MET A 1 0.76 -15.85 0.16
C MET A 1 -0.19 -16.82 -0.53
N GLY A 2 -1.41 -16.96 0.01
CA GLY A 2 -2.52 -17.46 -0.78
C GLY A 2 -2.95 -16.32 -1.69
N ILE A 3 -2.32 -16.18 -2.85
CA ILE A 3 -2.91 -15.41 -3.94
C ILE A 3 -4.30 -16.01 -4.12
N LEU A 4 -5.33 -15.17 -4.22
CA LEU A 4 -6.61 -15.57 -4.83
C LEU A 4 -6.27 -15.99 -6.25
N SER A 5 -5.75 -17.20 -6.38
CA SER A 5 -5.19 -17.74 -7.59
C SER A 5 -6.39 -17.89 -8.48
N TYR A 6 -6.38 -17.08 -9.52
CA TYR A 6 -7.25 -17.09 -10.67
C TYR A 6 -7.60 -18.51 -11.07
N THR A 7 -8.67 -19.04 -10.49
CA THR A 7 -9.43 -20.05 -11.18
C THR A 7 -10.18 -19.26 -12.24
N ASN A 8 -10.10 -19.67 -13.50
CA ASN A 8 -10.90 -19.13 -14.61
C ASN A 8 -12.42 -19.37 -14.42
N VAL A 9 -12.87 -19.54 -13.18
CA VAL A 9 -14.11 -20.17 -12.80
C VAL A 9 -14.94 -19.29 -11.87
N ILE A 10 -14.33 -18.35 -11.14
CA ILE A 10 -15.07 -17.35 -10.36
C ILE A 10 -15.12 -16.03 -11.17
N PRO A 11 -16.32 -15.52 -11.54
CA PRO A 11 -16.46 -14.23 -12.18
C PRO A 11 -15.72 -13.13 -11.42
N LYS A 12 -14.86 -12.38 -12.12
CA LYS A 12 -13.99 -11.34 -11.54
C LYS A 12 -14.77 -10.32 -10.71
N ASP A 13 -15.98 -9.99 -11.14
CA ASP A 13 -16.85 -9.01 -10.49
C ASP A 13 -17.30 -9.45 -9.09
N LEU A 14 -17.41 -10.76 -8.85
CA LEU A 14 -17.84 -11.31 -7.56
C LEU A 14 -16.76 -11.20 -6.48
N MET A 15 -15.48 -11.21 -6.87
CA MET A 15 -14.36 -11.08 -5.93
C MET A 15 -13.81 -9.66 -5.84
N ALA A 16 -14.20 -8.76 -6.73
CA ALA A 16 -13.66 -7.40 -6.80
C ALA A 16 -13.76 -6.63 -5.48
N LEU A 17 -14.85 -6.79 -4.72
CA LEU A 17 -15.03 -6.11 -3.42
C LEU A 17 -14.08 -6.64 -2.33
N PHE A 18 -13.53 -7.84 -2.52
CA PHE A 18 -12.63 -8.52 -1.59
C PHE A 18 -11.16 -8.36 -1.97
N THR A 19 -10.87 -7.69 -3.09
CA THR A 19 -9.51 -7.42 -3.57
C THR A 19 -9.24 -5.95 -3.87
N ARG A 20 -10.29 -5.13 -3.98
CA ARG A 20 -10.16 -3.68 -4.20
C ARG A 20 -9.71 -3.00 -2.90
N THR A 21 -8.54 -2.39 -2.94
CA THR A 21 -7.92 -1.64 -1.83
C THR A 21 -8.15 -0.14 -1.90
N GLU A 22 -8.51 0.39 -3.09
CA GLU A 22 -8.73 1.81 -3.30
C GLU A 22 -10.00 2.11 -4.09
N SER A 23 -10.68 3.19 -3.73
CA SER A 23 -11.87 3.66 -4.47
C SER A 23 -11.57 4.80 -5.43
N LEU A 24 -10.56 5.61 -5.11
CA LEU A 24 -10.24 6.86 -5.79
C LEU A 24 -9.26 6.63 -6.93
N LYS A 25 -9.43 7.40 -8.01
CA LYS A 25 -8.41 7.53 -9.05
C LYS A 25 -7.20 8.28 -8.49
N ILE A 26 -6.02 8.07 -9.07
CA ILE A 26 -4.74 8.69 -8.64
C ILE A 26 -4.87 10.20 -8.40
N LEU A 27 -5.52 10.96 -9.30
CA LEU A 27 -5.72 12.40 -9.11
C LEU A 27 -6.45 12.72 -7.80
N ARG A 28 -7.53 11.99 -7.49
CA ARG A 28 -8.26 12.20 -6.24
C ARG A 28 -7.45 11.73 -5.02
N GLN A 29 -6.65 10.67 -5.14
CA GLN A 29 -5.72 10.26 -4.06
C GLN A 29 -4.68 11.36 -3.78
N LEU A 30 -4.13 12.01 -4.82
CA LEU A 30 -3.22 13.15 -4.68
C LEU A 30 -3.91 14.34 -3.99
N GLU A 31 -5.16 14.64 -4.35
CA GLU A 31 -5.96 15.70 -3.71
C GLU A 31 -6.34 15.40 -2.26
N MET A 32 -6.41 14.12 -1.88
CA MET A 32 -6.57 13.66 -0.49
C MET A 32 -5.24 13.66 0.28
N GLY A 33 -4.11 13.84 -0.42
CA GLY A 33 -2.79 14.02 0.18
C GLY A 33 -1.83 12.84 0.03
N SER A 34 -2.19 11.79 -0.71
CA SER A 34 -1.25 10.70 -0.99
C SER A 34 -0.03 11.22 -1.75
N ARG A 35 1.17 10.85 -1.31
CA ARG A 35 2.47 11.21 -1.96
C ARG A 35 3.38 10.01 -2.18
N TYR A 36 2.89 8.83 -1.80
CA TYR A 36 3.54 7.55 -1.99
C TYR A 36 2.50 6.59 -2.57
N PHE A 37 2.82 5.92 -3.67
CA PHE A 37 1.93 4.94 -4.29
C PHE A 37 2.62 3.57 -4.35
N ASP A 38 2.01 2.54 -3.76
CA ASP A 38 2.35 1.13 -4.02
C ASP A 38 1.80 0.76 -5.40
N ILE A 39 2.67 0.80 -6.40
CA ILE A 39 2.32 0.38 -7.76
C ILE A 39 2.93 -0.98 -8.03
N ARG A 40 2.08 -1.97 -8.28
CA ARG A 40 2.47 -3.34 -8.65
C ARG A 40 2.19 -3.58 -10.13
N PRO A 41 3.18 -3.39 -11.02
CA PRO A 41 2.94 -3.54 -12.43
C PRO A 41 3.20 -4.97 -12.91
N LEU A 42 2.41 -5.39 -13.89
CA LEU A 42 2.67 -6.47 -14.82
C LEU A 42 3.42 -5.92 -16.04
N ILE A 43 4.35 -6.69 -16.61
CA ILE A 43 4.98 -6.36 -17.89
C ILE A 43 4.30 -7.17 -18.98
N SER A 44 3.79 -6.49 -20.01
CA SER A 44 3.28 -7.12 -21.22
C SER A 44 3.75 -6.32 -22.43
N GLY A 45 4.43 -7.00 -23.38
CA GLY A 45 4.99 -6.36 -24.58
C GLY A 45 6.06 -5.29 -24.29
N GLY A 46 6.81 -5.41 -23.17
CA GLY A 46 7.80 -4.41 -22.76
C GLY A 46 7.22 -3.14 -22.12
N VAL A 47 5.92 -3.11 -21.83
CA VAL A 47 5.21 -1.99 -21.22
C VAL A 47 4.71 -2.38 -19.83
N TYR A 48 4.83 -1.45 -18.88
CA TYR A 48 4.27 -1.63 -17.53
C TYR A 48 2.77 -1.32 -17.48
N TRP A 49 2.04 -2.26 -16.90
CA TRP A 49 0.61 -2.21 -16.61
C TRP A 49 0.40 -2.43 -15.13
N THR A 50 -0.09 -1.46 -14.37
CA THR A 50 -0.62 -1.73 -13.02
C THR A 50 -1.76 -2.75 -13.12
N GLY A 51 -1.77 -3.75 -12.24
CA GLY A 51 -2.77 -4.80 -12.30
C GLY A 51 -3.03 -5.53 -11.00
N HIS A 52 -4.31 -5.81 -10.76
CA HIS A 52 -4.80 -6.96 -10.00
C HIS A 52 -5.68 -7.80 -10.96
N TYR A 53 -5.11 -8.20 -12.11
CA TYR A 53 -5.75 -8.94 -13.23
C TYR A 53 -7.11 -8.41 -13.74
N SER A 54 -7.47 -7.19 -13.37
CA SER A 54 -8.46 -6.35 -14.03
C SER A 54 -7.68 -5.24 -14.74
N GLU A 55 -7.73 -5.29 -16.05
CA GLU A 55 -7.12 -4.33 -16.96
C GLU A 55 -7.44 -2.89 -16.54
N LYS A 56 -6.42 -2.03 -16.60
CA LYS A 56 -6.43 -0.55 -16.75
C LYS A 56 -5.77 0.20 -15.60
N LEU A 57 -4.46 0.33 -15.73
CA LEU A 57 -3.71 1.58 -15.53
C LEU A 57 -2.29 1.24 -15.97
N GLY A 58 -1.70 1.94 -16.94
CA GLY A 58 -0.30 1.76 -17.32
C GLY A 58 0.61 2.62 -16.47
N ALA A 59 1.90 2.28 -16.38
CA ALA A 59 2.90 3.25 -15.88
C ALA A 59 2.99 4.49 -16.80
N ARG A 60 2.45 4.41 -18.02
CA ARG A 60 2.36 5.52 -18.97
C ARG A 60 1.49 6.67 -18.47
N GLU A 61 0.39 6.39 -17.76
CA GLU A 61 -0.45 7.44 -17.18
C GLU A 61 0.26 8.13 -16.00
N LEU A 62 1.07 7.39 -15.24
CA LEU A 62 1.89 7.94 -14.17
C LEU A 62 2.97 8.91 -14.69
N MET A 63 3.43 8.73 -15.94
CA MET A 63 4.31 9.69 -16.62
C MET A 63 3.67 11.07 -16.86
N LEU A 64 2.34 11.20 -16.73
CA LEU A 64 1.64 12.49 -16.84
C LEU A 64 1.58 13.26 -15.52
N LEU A 65 1.94 12.63 -14.39
CA LEU A 65 1.94 13.30 -13.09
C LEU A 65 2.95 14.44 -13.08
N LYS A 66 2.46 15.66 -12.81
CA LYS A 66 3.32 16.81 -12.55
C LYS A 66 3.98 16.64 -11.17
N HIS A 67 5.20 17.14 -11.02
CA HIS A 67 5.97 17.11 -9.76
C HIS A 67 6.40 15.71 -9.30
N ARG A 68 6.58 14.74 -10.21
CA ARG A 68 7.32 13.51 -9.86
C ARG A 68 8.70 13.87 -9.32
N PHE A 69 9.11 13.20 -8.26
CA PHE A 69 10.45 13.35 -7.72
C PHE A 69 11.45 12.72 -8.68
N VAL A 70 12.31 13.52 -9.30
CA VAL A 70 13.32 13.04 -10.25
C VAL A 70 14.69 13.47 -9.73
N VAL A 71 15.55 12.49 -9.50
CA VAL A 71 16.97 12.68 -9.16
C VAL A 71 17.82 11.76 -10.02
N THR A 72 19.10 12.10 -10.18
CA THR A 72 20.10 11.30 -10.89
C THR A 72 21.09 10.72 -9.90
N GLU A 73 21.95 9.81 -10.37
CA GLU A 73 23.01 9.29 -9.52
C GLU A 73 23.96 10.40 -9.03
N PRO A 74 24.48 10.29 -7.78
CA PRO A 74 24.30 9.18 -6.84
C PRO A 74 23.08 9.32 -5.90
N GLU A 75 22.27 10.37 -6.04
CA GLU A 75 21.10 10.57 -5.16
C GLU A 75 20.03 9.47 -5.37
N ALA A 76 19.93 8.94 -6.60
CA ALA A 76 18.94 7.92 -6.97
C ALA A 76 19.22 6.54 -6.35
N ASP A 77 20.47 6.22 -6.00
CA ASP A 77 20.84 4.97 -5.33
C ASP A 77 20.18 4.80 -3.96
N ASN A 78 20.04 5.88 -3.19
CA ASN A 78 19.43 5.84 -1.85
C ASN A 78 18.73 7.15 -1.46
N LEU A 79 17.42 7.18 -1.73
CA LEU A 79 16.54 8.31 -1.41
C LEU A 79 16.36 8.53 0.09
N SER A 80 16.62 7.53 0.94
CA SER A 80 16.43 7.65 2.40
C SER A 80 17.45 8.60 3.04
N LEU A 81 18.52 8.94 2.33
CA LEU A 81 19.56 9.88 2.78
C LEU A 81 19.23 11.33 2.43
N LEU A 82 18.20 11.57 1.63
CA LEU A 82 17.81 12.91 1.22
C LEU A 82 17.01 13.61 2.33
N HIS A 83 17.37 14.86 2.60
CA HIS A 83 16.61 15.69 3.53
C HIS A 83 15.17 15.89 3.06
N LEU A 84 14.22 15.99 3.99
CA LEU A 84 12.81 16.27 3.70
C LEU A 84 12.63 17.51 2.81
N SER A 85 13.50 18.52 2.95
CA SER A 85 13.52 19.73 2.12
C SER A 85 13.73 19.46 0.63
N ARG A 86 14.33 18.32 0.24
CA ARG A 86 14.41 17.90 -1.17
C ARG A 86 13.04 17.56 -1.75
N PHE A 87 12.13 17.05 -0.92
CA PHE A 87 10.79 16.62 -1.36
C PHE A 87 9.75 17.74 -1.28
N ILE A 88 9.89 18.69 -0.35
CA ILE A 88 8.86 19.72 -0.08
C ILE A 88 9.38 21.16 0.06
N GLY A 89 10.71 21.37 0.04
CA GLY A 89 11.33 22.62 0.49
C GLY A 89 11.15 23.83 -0.43
N SER A 90 10.79 23.63 -1.70
CA SER A 90 10.52 24.72 -2.65
C SER A 90 9.05 25.18 -2.65
N GLY A 91 8.31 24.88 -1.58
CA GLY A 91 6.87 25.16 -1.48
C GLY A 91 6.01 24.27 -2.39
N THR A 92 6.60 23.25 -3.02
CA THR A 92 5.90 22.29 -3.87
C THR A 92 6.20 20.88 -3.38
N ALA A 93 5.14 20.11 -3.07
CA ALA A 93 5.31 18.72 -2.68
C ALA A 93 5.61 17.83 -3.89
N ALA A 94 6.65 17.01 -3.79
CA ALA A 94 6.99 16.01 -4.77
C ALA A 94 6.09 14.76 -4.66
N VAL A 95 5.94 14.04 -5.77
CA VAL A 95 5.28 12.73 -5.83
C VAL A 95 6.34 11.66 -6.01
N LEU A 96 6.45 10.73 -5.05
CA LEU A 96 7.34 9.59 -5.13
C LEU A 96 6.56 8.37 -5.65
N ILE A 97 7.09 7.72 -6.69
CA ILE A 97 6.49 6.53 -7.28
C ILE A 97 7.44 5.37 -7.03
N VAL A 98 7.04 4.44 -6.16
CA VAL A 98 7.80 3.22 -5.88
C VAL A 98 7.12 2.05 -6.57
N VAL A 99 7.90 1.31 -7.34
CA VAL A 99 7.44 0.19 -8.15
C VAL A 99 7.79 -1.10 -7.43
N GLU A 100 6.79 -1.69 -6.77
CA GLU A 100 6.89 -2.99 -6.12
C GLU A 100 6.86 -4.08 -7.20
N ALA A 101 8.06 -4.48 -7.64
CA ALA A 101 8.24 -5.51 -8.66
C ALA A 101 9.15 -6.64 -8.14
N PRO A 102 9.00 -7.87 -8.65
CA PRO A 102 9.93 -8.96 -8.36
C PRO A 102 11.38 -8.57 -8.64
N SER A 103 12.34 -9.13 -7.91
CA SER A 103 13.76 -8.75 -7.96
C SER A 103 14.43 -8.85 -9.34
N HIS A 104 13.86 -9.61 -10.27
CA HIS A 104 14.35 -9.74 -11.65
C HIS A 104 13.77 -8.67 -12.60
N ILE A 105 12.87 -7.82 -12.13
CA ILE A 105 12.27 -6.74 -12.92
C ILE A 105 13.09 -5.46 -12.75
N THR A 106 13.56 -4.90 -13.87
CA THR A 106 14.24 -3.61 -13.93
C THR A 106 13.30 -2.53 -14.45
N LEU A 107 13.39 -1.30 -13.94
CA LEU A 107 12.56 -0.16 -14.37
C LEU A 107 12.68 0.19 -15.87
N GLY A 108 13.73 -0.25 -16.55
CA GLY A 108 13.95 -0.01 -17.98
C GLY A 108 13.86 1.48 -18.31
N ASN A 109 13.04 1.83 -19.30
CA ASN A 109 12.82 3.20 -19.78
C ASN A 109 12.19 4.17 -18.75
N TYR A 110 11.90 3.71 -17.52
CA TYR A 110 11.32 4.52 -16.45
C TYR A 110 12.32 4.87 -15.33
N GLY A 111 13.49 4.23 -15.30
CA GLY A 111 14.44 4.32 -14.17
C GLY A 111 14.95 5.74 -13.88
N ASP A 112 15.04 6.59 -14.90
CA ASP A 112 15.48 7.99 -14.79
C ASP A 112 14.31 8.99 -14.81
N LYS A 113 13.06 8.51 -14.70
CA LYS A 113 11.84 9.34 -14.91
C LYS A 113 11.01 9.54 -13.64
N GLY A 114 11.63 9.35 -12.49
CA GLY A 114 10.99 9.46 -11.17
C GLY A 114 10.18 8.24 -10.76
N PHE A 115 10.63 7.07 -11.21
CA PHE A 115 10.19 5.76 -10.74
C PHE A 115 11.36 5.13 -10.01
N TYR A 116 11.08 4.54 -8.85
CA TYR A 116 12.11 3.97 -7.99
C TYR A 116 11.71 2.57 -7.55
N LEU A 117 12.70 1.73 -7.26
CA LEU A 117 12.49 0.43 -6.63
C LEU A 117 12.45 0.58 -5.11
N PRO A 118 11.81 -0.35 -4.38
CA PRO A 118 11.80 -0.36 -2.92
C PRO A 118 13.20 -0.32 -2.30
N SER A 119 14.19 -0.94 -2.96
CA SER A 119 15.60 -0.90 -2.54
C SER A 119 16.19 0.52 -2.53
N GLN A 120 15.77 1.39 -3.46
CA GLN A 120 16.27 2.77 -3.55
C GLN A 120 15.69 3.67 -2.47
N LEU A 121 14.56 3.30 -1.85
CA LEU A 121 14.02 4.02 -0.71
C LEU A 121 14.45 3.41 0.64
N ASN A 122 15.06 2.22 0.61
CA ASN A 122 15.61 1.55 1.77
C ASN A 122 14.57 1.40 2.90
N VAL A 123 13.44 0.77 2.57
CA VAL A 123 12.27 0.63 3.45
C VAL A 123 12.27 -0.71 4.20
N TYR A 124 11.88 -0.67 5.48
CA TYR A 124 11.42 -1.84 6.22
C TYR A 124 9.90 -1.94 6.06
N ASN A 125 9.43 -3.05 5.49
CA ASN A 125 8.00 -3.33 5.30
C ASN A 125 7.70 -4.78 5.68
N GLU A 126 6.73 -4.99 6.57
CA GLU A 126 6.30 -6.33 6.98
C GLU A 126 4.79 -6.35 7.32
N HIS A 127 4.00 -6.92 6.40
CA HIS A 127 2.56 -7.08 6.57
C HIS A 127 2.18 -7.97 7.76
N SER A 128 1.03 -7.70 8.38
CA SER A 128 0.46 -8.58 9.41
C SER A 128 -0.15 -9.88 8.84
N ASN A 129 -0.44 -9.91 7.53
CA ASN A 129 -1.06 -11.05 6.84
C ASN A 129 -2.39 -11.54 7.48
N THR A 130 -3.17 -10.63 8.05
CA THR A 130 -4.44 -10.93 8.73
C THR A 130 -5.58 -10.06 8.23
N ASN A 131 -6.80 -10.58 8.32
CA ASN A 131 -8.05 -9.81 8.16
C ASN A 131 -8.66 -9.40 9.53
N ASP A 132 -8.01 -9.74 10.63
CA ASP A 132 -8.39 -9.25 11.96
C ASP A 132 -7.85 -7.84 12.19
N CYS A 133 -8.77 -6.89 12.37
CA CYS A 133 -8.45 -5.49 12.57
C CYS A 133 -7.65 -5.24 13.85
N VAL A 134 -8.03 -5.90 14.94
CA VAL A 134 -7.35 -5.69 16.24
C VAL A 134 -5.93 -6.24 16.17
N GLY A 135 -5.79 -7.47 15.67
CA GLY A 135 -4.49 -8.11 15.46
C GLY A 135 -3.58 -7.32 14.53
N MET A 136 -4.10 -6.80 13.40
CA MET A 136 -3.31 -5.97 12.49
C MET A 136 -2.79 -4.70 13.18
N VAL A 137 -3.66 -3.97 13.88
CA VAL A 137 -3.30 -2.73 14.60
C VAL A 137 -2.20 -3.00 15.63
N GLN A 138 -2.40 -4.02 16.46
CA GLN A 138 -1.43 -4.38 17.51
C GLN A 138 -0.09 -4.81 16.92
N ASP A 139 -0.11 -5.65 15.90
CA ASP A 139 1.08 -6.14 15.21
C ASP A 139 1.88 -4.98 14.59
N GLN A 140 1.23 -4.10 13.84
CA GLN A 140 1.91 -2.98 13.19
C GLN A 140 2.52 -1.98 14.18
N VAL A 141 1.82 -1.67 15.28
CA VAL A 141 2.35 -0.80 16.34
C VAL A 141 3.54 -1.48 17.05
N GLN A 142 3.45 -2.77 17.36
CA GLN A 142 4.55 -3.51 18.00
C GLN A 142 5.78 -3.60 17.09
N LYS A 143 5.59 -3.86 15.79
CA LYS A 143 6.67 -3.87 14.79
C LYS A 143 7.38 -2.53 14.73
N MET A 144 6.63 -1.43 14.69
CA MET A 144 7.20 -0.07 14.72
C MET A 144 8.04 0.15 15.98
N GLN A 145 7.46 -0.11 17.14
CA GLN A 145 8.12 0.07 18.43
C GLN A 145 9.40 -0.78 18.57
N LYS A 146 9.38 -2.01 18.04
CA LYS A 146 10.54 -2.90 18.06
C LYS A 146 11.61 -2.43 17.08
N PHE A 147 11.23 -2.18 15.83
CA PHE A 147 12.14 -1.82 14.75
C PHE A 147 12.92 -0.54 15.06
N MET A 148 12.23 0.50 15.55
CA MET A 148 12.84 1.80 15.83
C MET A 148 13.87 1.79 16.97
N ARG A 149 13.91 0.71 17.76
CA ARG A 149 14.93 0.49 18.82
C ARG A 149 16.14 -0.31 18.34
N THR A 150 16.13 -0.78 17.10
CA THR A 150 17.26 -1.53 16.53
C THR A 150 18.33 -0.59 15.96
N SER A 151 19.47 -1.15 15.56
CA SER A 151 20.51 -0.42 14.82
C SER A 151 20.17 -0.23 13.34
N ASP A 152 19.09 -0.84 12.85
CA ASP A 152 18.63 -0.70 11.46
C ASP A 152 18.22 0.76 11.19
N LYS A 153 18.66 1.30 10.06
CA LYS A 153 18.46 2.71 9.65
C LYS A 153 17.49 2.86 8.48
N ARG A 154 16.85 1.77 8.06
CA ARG A 154 15.80 1.80 7.04
C ARG A 154 14.60 2.63 7.49
N LEU A 155 13.88 3.18 6.52
CA LEU A 155 12.61 3.87 6.78
C LEU A 155 11.56 2.84 7.20
N PHE A 156 10.90 3.03 8.32
CA PHE A 156 9.81 2.16 8.75
C PHE A 156 8.53 2.51 8.01
N LEU A 157 8.01 1.55 7.25
CA LEU A 157 6.68 1.61 6.65
C LEU A 157 5.70 0.91 7.56
N ILE A 158 4.65 1.63 7.96
CA ILE A 158 3.51 1.02 8.64
C ILE A 158 2.48 0.56 7.60
N SER A 159 2.25 -0.75 7.56
CA SER A 159 1.33 -1.38 6.61
C SER A 159 -0.06 -1.46 7.24
N TRP A 160 -0.80 -0.35 7.22
CA TRP A 160 -2.15 -0.26 7.76
C TRP A 160 -3.21 -0.80 6.79
N THR A 161 -2.97 -2.02 6.32
CA THR A 161 -3.71 -2.68 5.25
C THR A 161 -4.02 -4.11 5.67
N LEU A 162 -5.26 -4.55 5.48
CA LEU A 162 -5.66 -5.90 5.86
C LEU A 162 -5.51 -6.89 4.71
N THR A 163 -5.09 -8.10 5.03
CA THR A 163 -5.02 -9.20 4.06
C THR A 163 -6.28 -10.04 4.18
N GLN A 164 -7.21 -9.88 3.23
CA GLN A 164 -8.38 -10.75 3.15
C GLN A 164 -7.92 -12.20 2.99
N GLN A 165 -8.42 -13.07 3.87
CA GLN A 165 -8.17 -14.50 3.72
C GLN A 165 -9.01 -15.01 2.56
N PRO A 166 -8.41 -15.72 1.58
CA PRO A 166 -9.15 -16.27 0.47
C PRO A 166 -10.14 -17.32 0.99
N PRO A 167 -11.27 -17.53 0.29
CA PRO A 167 -12.08 -18.70 0.53
C PRO A 167 -11.28 -19.98 0.22
N GLU A 168 -11.51 -21.03 1.00
CA GLU A 168 -11.01 -22.38 0.70
C GLU A 168 -11.86 -23.03 -0.40
N PHE A 169 -11.63 -22.60 -1.64
CA PHE A 169 -12.24 -23.21 -2.82
C PHE A 169 -11.21 -23.97 -3.64
N THR A 170 -11.68 -25.06 -4.25
CA THR A 170 -10.94 -25.86 -5.21
C THR A 170 -11.51 -25.67 -6.61
N HIS A 171 -10.76 -26.05 -7.64
CA HIS A 171 -11.26 -25.97 -9.02
C HIS A 171 -12.49 -26.90 -9.20
N GLU A 172 -12.46 -28.04 -8.52
CA GLU A 172 -13.47 -29.09 -8.52
C GLU A 172 -14.83 -28.66 -7.97
N ASP A 173 -14.85 -27.65 -7.09
CA ASP A 173 -16.09 -27.08 -6.53
C ASP A 173 -16.99 -26.46 -7.61
N PHE A 174 -16.41 -26.08 -8.74
CA PHE A 174 -17.13 -25.37 -9.80
C PHE A 174 -17.29 -26.16 -11.09
N LEU A 175 -16.79 -27.39 -11.16
CA LEU A 175 -17.00 -28.30 -12.28
C LEU A 175 -18.32 -29.09 -12.13
N PRO A 176 -18.99 -29.50 -13.23
CA PRO A 176 -20.14 -30.39 -13.14
C PRO A 176 -19.79 -31.71 -12.41
N PRO A 177 -20.68 -32.24 -11.55
CA PRO A 177 -22.02 -31.76 -11.22
C PRO A 177 -22.06 -30.73 -10.06
N ASN A 178 -20.92 -30.29 -9.55
CA ASN A 178 -20.79 -29.49 -8.33
C ASN A 178 -21.01 -27.99 -8.52
N THR A 179 -21.11 -27.50 -9.76
CA THR A 179 -21.14 -26.07 -10.08
C THR A 179 -22.10 -25.24 -9.19
N LEU A 180 -23.33 -25.71 -8.94
CA LEU A 180 -24.28 -25.01 -8.06
C LEU A 180 -23.79 -24.96 -6.60
N LYS A 181 -23.24 -26.06 -6.08
CA LYS A 181 -22.68 -26.12 -4.72
C LYS A 181 -21.49 -25.17 -4.55
N GLY A 182 -20.65 -25.02 -5.58
CA GLY A 182 -19.56 -24.05 -5.59
C GLY A 182 -20.06 -22.61 -5.46
N PHE A 183 -21.14 -22.26 -6.17
CA PHE A 183 -21.77 -20.94 -6.05
C PHE A 183 -22.43 -20.72 -4.68
N ASP A 184 -23.07 -21.74 -4.10
CA ASP A 184 -23.63 -21.65 -2.74
C ASP A 184 -22.52 -21.40 -1.70
N LYS A 185 -21.40 -22.14 -1.79
CA LYS A 185 -20.22 -21.91 -0.94
C LYS A 185 -19.66 -20.49 -1.09
N LEU A 186 -19.62 -19.95 -2.31
CA LEU A 186 -19.20 -18.58 -2.58
C LEU A 186 -20.14 -17.57 -1.91
N ASN A 187 -21.45 -17.73 -2.07
CA ASN A 187 -22.45 -16.87 -1.45
C ASN A 187 -22.34 -16.89 0.08
N ASP A 188 -22.22 -18.07 0.68
CA ASP A 188 -22.05 -18.24 2.13
C ASP A 188 -20.76 -17.61 2.66
N TRP A 189 -19.68 -17.70 1.89
CA TRP A 189 -18.42 -17.06 2.23
C TRP A 189 -18.55 -15.54 2.17
N GLN A 190 -19.17 -14.99 1.11
CA GLN A 190 -19.36 -13.54 0.96
C GLN A 190 -20.23 -12.95 2.06
N GLN A 191 -21.27 -13.67 2.52
CA GLN A 191 -22.13 -13.22 3.62
C GLN A 191 -21.42 -13.20 4.98
N ARG A 192 -20.47 -14.12 5.19
CA ARG A 192 -19.73 -14.23 6.46
C ARG A 192 -18.47 -13.37 6.53
N ASN A 193 -17.99 -12.85 5.40
CA ASN A 193 -16.74 -12.09 5.33
C ASN A 193 -17.00 -10.62 5.02
N LYS A 194 -16.19 -9.77 5.64
CA LYS A 194 -16.17 -8.33 5.33
C LYS A 194 -15.40 -8.11 4.04
N THR A 195 -15.83 -7.13 3.25
CA THR A 195 -15.05 -6.62 2.11
C THR A 195 -13.80 -5.88 2.60
N ILE A 196 -12.79 -5.70 1.73
CA ILE A 196 -11.59 -4.91 2.08
C ILE A 196 -11.99 -3.49 2.50
N ARG A 197 -12.98 -2.88 1.83
CA ARG A 197 -13.49 -1.56 2.21
C ARG A 197 -14.00 -1.52 3.65
N GLN A 198 -14.77 -2.51 4.06
CA GLN A 198 -15.29 -2.58 5.43
C GLN A 198 -14.16 -2.79 6.45
N LEU A 199 -13.18 -3.64 6.12
CA LEU A 199 -12.00 -3.88 6.94
C LEU A 199 -11.14 -2.61 7.09
N ALA A 200 -10.84 -1.94 5.97
CA ALA A 200 -10.09 -0.69 5.92
C ALA A 200 -10.75 0.40 6.77
N TYR A 201 -12.06 0.61 6.64
CA TYR A 201 -12.77 1.58 7.47
C TYR A 201 -12.79 1.22 8.96
N SER A 202 -12.79 -0.07 9.32
CA SER A 202 -12.61 -0.48 10.71
C SER A 202 -11.20 -0.12 11.20
N ALA A 203 -10.17 -0.43 10.44
CA ALA A 203 -8.79 -0.14 10.80
C ALA A 203 -8.46 1.35 10.82
N ASN A 204 -8.99 2.14 9.89
CA ASN A 204 -8.70 3.57 9.80
C ASN A 204 -9.20 4.34 11.03
N LYS A 205 -10.18 3.80 11.78
CA LYS A 205 -10.60 4.36 13.07
C LYS A 205 -9.53 4.22 14.17
N ALA A 206 -8.67 3.21 14.08
CA ALA A 206 -7.61 2.93 15.03
C ALA A 206 -6.36 3.79 14.81
N LEU A 207 -6.22 4.46 13.66
CA LEU A 207 -5.07 5.35 13.41
C LEU A 207 -4.94 6.46 14.48
N TRP A 208 -6.06 7.07 14.84
CA TRP A 208 -6.06 8.15 15.84
C TRP A 208 -6.03 7.65 17.28
N LYS A 209 -6.56 6.44 17.53
CA LYS A 209 -6.72 5.87 18.87
C LYS A 209 -5.54 5.01 19.30
N ASP A 210 -4.83 4.43 18.34
CA ASP A 210 -3.80 3.44 18.59
C ASP A 210 -2.46 3.87 17.98
N LEU A 211 -2.41 4.30 16.71
CA LEU A 211 -1.13 4.70 16.09
C LEU A 211 -0.58 6.02 16.67
N LEU A 212 -1.35 7.11 16.63
CA LEU A 212 -0.87 8.43 17.08
C LEU A 212 -0.44 8.44 18.56
N PRO A 213 -1.20 7.85 19.51
CA PRO A 213 -0.76 7.80 20.91
C PRO A 213 0.54 7.01 21.11
N ASN A 214 0.76 5.94 20.33
CA ASN A 214 1.96 5.12 20.38
C ASN A 214 3.14 5.67 19.56
N THR A 215 3.00 6.86 18.96
CA THR A 215 4.07 7.56 18.26
C THR A 215 4.89 8.41 19.22
N SER A 216 6.21 8.43 19.07
CA SER A 216 7.17 9.27 19.82
C SER A 216 8.49 9.39 19.06
N HIS A 217 9.45 10.19 19.55
CA HIS A 217 10.78 10.35 18.95
C HIS A 217 11.59 9.03 18.78
N VAL A 218 11.20 7.96 19.48
CA VAL A 218 11.85 6.64 19.41
C VAL A 218 10.97 5.55 18.81
N ALA A 219 9.76 5.90 18.36
CA ALA A 219 8.83 4.98 17.72
C ALA A 219 7.86 5.75 16.82
N PHE A 220 8.11 5.78 15.51
CA PHE A 220 7.27 6.50 14.56
C PHE A 220 7.32 5.86 13.17
N PRO A 221 6.27 5.99 12.35
CA PRO A 221 6.31 5.58 10.96
C PRO A 221 6.94 6.68 10.09
N ASN A 222 7.74 6.27 9.11
CA ASN A 222 8.21 7.17 8.05
C ASN A 222 7.23 7.21 6.87
N ILE A 223 6.59 6.07 6.58
CA ILE A 223 5.65 5.90 5.48
C ILE A 223 4.39 5.21 6.03
N MET A 224 3.21 5.64 5.60
CA MET A 224 1.93 5.02 5.97
C MET A 224 1.22 4.49 4.74
N TYR A 225 1.02 3.18 4.66
CA TYR A 225 0.08 2.56 3.72
C TYR A 225 -1.28 2.46 4.36
N ILE A 226 -2.29 3.02 3.71
CA ILE A 226 -3.65 3.10 4.22
C ILE A 226 -4.58 2.75 3.07
N ASP A 227 -5.37 1.70 3.22
CA ASP A 227 -6.43 1.37 2.26
C ASP A 227 -7.60 2.35 2.37
N PHE A 228 -8.21 2.67 1.22
CA PHE A 228 -9.35 3.58 1.10
C PHE A 228 -9.09 4.95 1.74
N MET A 229 -7.98 5.59 1.36
CA MET A 229 -7.61 6.95 1.78
C MET A 229 -8.52 8.02 1.15
N GLU A 230 -9.75 8.14 1.64
CA GLU A 230 -10.81 8.99 1.06
C GLU A 230 -11.02 10.32 1.78
N SER A 231 -10.14 10.69 2.71
CA SER A 231 -10.28 11.89 3.54
C SER A 231 -8.96 12.61 3.73
N ARG A 232 -8.99 13.94 3.78
CA ARG A 232 -7.81 14.76 4.13
C ARG A 232 -7.40 14.65 5.60
N ASN A 233 -8.20 13.99 6.44
CA ASN A 233 -7.83 13.75 7.84
C ASN A 233 -6.53 12.93 7.96
N PHE A 234 -6.22 12.06 6.99
CA PHE A 234 -4.94 11.33 7.00
C PHE A 234 -3.72 12.25 6.84
N VAL A 235 -3.88 13.41 6.18
CA VAL A 235 -2.83 14.45 6.15
C VAL A 235 -2.70 15.10 7.51
N ALA A 236 -3.81 15.41 8.17
CA ALA A 236 -3.78 15.94 9.53
C ALA A 236 -3.12 14.95 10.50
N LEU A 237 -3.31 13.64 10.33
CA LEU A 237 -2.63 12.61 11.10
C LEU A 237 -1.11 12.64 10.87
N ALA A 238 -0.67 12.69 9.61
CA ALA A 238 0.75 12.78 9.28
C ALA A 238 1.39 14.04 9.89
N MET A 239 0.68 15.17 9.83
CA MET A 239 1.11 16.42 10.45
C MET A 239 1.17 16.32 11.98
N ALA A 240 0.18 15.68 12.62
CA ALA A 240 0.18 15.48 14.08
C ALA A 240 1.31 14.56 14.54
N ILE A 241 1.65 13.54 13.74
CA ILE A 241 2.84 12.69 13.98
C ILE A 241 4.10 13.56 13.90
N ASN A 242 4.27 14.34 12.82
CA ASN A 242 5.45 15.21 12.67
C ASN A 242 5.54 16.24 13.79
N ASP A 243 4.44 16.85 14.19
CA ASP A 243 4.37 17.81 15.29
C ASP A 243 4.84 17.16 16.61
N LYS A 244 4.41 15.93 16.89
CA LYS A 244 4.87 15.16 18.06
C LYS A 244 6.37 14.80 17.99
N LEU A 245 6.96 14.74 16.81
CA LEU A 245 8.39 14.48 16.60
C LEU A 245 9.25 15.74 16.58
N LEU A 246 8.64 16.93 16.55
CA LEU A 246 9.34 18.22 16.55
C LEU A 246 9.09 19.00 17.84
N GLY A 247 7.96 18.73 18.50
CA GLY A 247 7.47 19.42 19.69
C GLY A 247 8.25 19.14 20.97
N ASP A 248 8.98 18.02 21.09
CA ASP A 248 9.85 17.78 22.27
C ASP A 248 11.24 18.46 22.14
N THR A 249 11.40 19.40 21.19
CA THR A 249 12.65 20.13 20.92
C THR A 249 12.53 21.66 21.01
N VAL A 250 11.66 22.18 21.90
CA VAL A 250 11.66 23.59 22.32
C VAL A 250 11.91 23.71 23.81
#